data_AF-A0A9W7IW75-F1
#
_entry.id   AF-A0A9W7IW75-F1
#
_cell.length_a   1.000
_cell.length_b   1.000
_cell.length_c   1.000
_cell.angle_alpha   90.00
_cell.angle_beta   90.00
_cell.angle_gamma   90.00
#
_symmetry.space_group_name_H-M   'P 1'
#
loop_
_entity.id
_entity.type
_entity.pdbx_description
1 polymer ?
#
loop_
_entity_poly.entity_id
_entity_poly.type
_entity_poly.pdbx_seq_one_letter_code
_entity_poly.pdbx_strand_id
1 'polypeptide(L)'
;MEDYFEPCCQWKRGKDYDAINIELDGFKIEDVKASLRAVEEHRYEISITAESPRRLQKKIEILDDYYNLEQIRALFSNGNLNLQLPKKGNKLEISMPKLEIKKTLQESSENMKNKIVSALEYSYSKGNMAAVSVMLMASGLFAYKYYTECYDF
;
A
#
# COMPACT_ATOMS: atom_id res chain seq x y z
N MET A 1 37.46 2.89 16.45
CA MET A 1 36.14 3.18 15.86
C MET A 1 35.76 1.91 15.14
N GLU A 2 34.78 1.16 15.64
CA GLU A 2 34.35 -0.08 14.98
C GLU A 2 33.59 0.31 13.72
N ASP A 3 33.97 -0.28 12.59
CA ASP A 3 33.38 0.01 11.28
C ASP A 3 32.17 -0.91 11.07
N TYR A 4 30.97 -0.33 11.14
CA TYR A 4 29.72 -1.05 10.91
C TYR A 4 29.32 -0.89 9.44
N PHE A 5 28.99 -2.01 8.80
CA PHE A 5 28.36 -2.03 7.50
C PHE A 5 26.97 -1.38 7.57
N GLU A 6 26.76 -0.33 6.77
CA GLU A 6 25.47 0.33 6.60
C GLU A 6 24.75 -0.24 5.35
N PRO A 7 23.64 -0.99 5.52
CA PRO A 7 22.95 -1.61 4.40
C PRO A 7 22.05 -0.61 3.67
N CYS A 8 21.87 -0.81 2.36
CA CYS A 8 20.88 -0.07 1.60
C CYS A 8 19.47 -0.47 2.07
N CYS A 9 18.62 0.53 2.33
CA CYS A 9 17.27 0.34 2.84
C CYS A 9 16.26 1.06 1.95
N GLN A 10 15.25 0.33 1.47
CA GLN A 10 14.22 0.87 0.58
C GLN A 10 12.84 0.67 1.18
N TRP A 11 12.14 1.79 1.40
CA TRP A 11 10.75 1.78 1.85
C TRP A 11 9.80 1.68 0.67
N LYS A 12 8.79 0.82 0.81
CA LYS A 12 7.65 0.71 -0.10
C LYS A 12 6.38 0.94 0.72
N ARG A 13 5.66 2.02 0.40
CA ARG A 13 4.42 2.34 1.09
C ARG A 13 3.24 1.63 0.41
N GLY A 14 2.51 0.83 1.17
CA GLY A 14 1.33 0.11 0.69
C GLY A 14 0.05 0.57 1.38
N LYS A 15 -1.10 0.10 0.90
CA LYS A 15 -2.39 0.43 1.51
C LYS A 15 -2.56 -0.24 2.87
N ASP A 16 -2.30 -1.55 2.93
CA ASP A 16 -2.58 -2.37 4.11
C ASP A 16 -1.32 -2.65 4.94
N TYR A 17 -0.15 -2.61 4.31
CA TYR A 17 1.15 -2.75 4.97
C TYR A 17 2.19 -1.89 4.27
N ASP A 18 3.20 -1.46 5.01
CA ASP A 18 4.44 -0.96 4.43
C ASP A 18 5.47 -2.08 4.38
N ALA A 19 6.42 -1.99 3.47
CA ALA A 19 7.53 -2.92 3.39
C ALA A 19 8.87 -2.18 3.40
N ILE A 20 9.86 -2.78 4.04
CA ILE A 20 11.25 -2.33 4.00
C ILE A 20 12.06 -3.46 3.38
N ASN A 21 12.72 -3.18 2.27
CA ASN A 21 13.74 -4.07 1.74
C ASN A 21 15.11 -3.61 2.24
N ILE A 22 15.90 -4.52 2.80
CA ILE A 22 17.23 -4.25 3.33
C ILE A 22 18.20 -5.19 2.60
N GLU A 23 19.14 -4.59 1.87
CA GLU A 23 20.16 -5.33 1.11
C GLU A 23 21.28 -5.79 2.05
N LEU A 24 21.39 -7.10 2.20
CA LEU A 24 22.31 -7.82 3.08
C LEU A 24 23.11 -8.86 2.28
N ASP A 25 23.61 -8.46 1.12
CA ASP A 25 24.40 -9.34 0.26
C ASP A 25 25.64 -9.88 1.00
N GLY A 26 25.83 -11.19 0.85
CA GLY A 26 26.91 -11.93 1.51
C GLY A 26 26.59 -12.40 2.94
N PHE A 27 25.48 -11.95 3.54
CA PHE A 27 25.00 -12.50 4.81
C PHE A 27 24.15 -13.75 4.56
N LYS A 28 24.22 -14.71 5.48
CA LYS A 28 23.25 -15.81 5.53
C LYS A 28 22.17 -15.51 6.58
N ILE A 29 21.05 -16.21 6.47
CA ILE A 29 19.95 -16.09 7.44
C ILE A 29 20.40 -16.40 8.88
N GLU A 30 21.34 -17.33 9.05
CA GLU A 30 21.90 -17.72 10.35
C GLU A 30 22.77 -16.63 11.01
N ASP A 31 23.32 -15.71 10.20
CA ASP A 31 24.16 -14.62 10.67
C ASP A 31 23.35 -13.39 11.11
N VAL A 32 22.13 -13.24 10.59
CA VAL A 32 21.29 -12.04 10.75
C VAL A 32 20.27 -12.25 11.85
N LYS A 33 20.26 -11.35 12.83
CA LYS A 33 19.27 -11.30 13.90
C LYS A 33 18.38 -10.09 13.71
N ALA A 34 17.07 -10.31 13.67
CA ALA A 34 16.07 -9.27 13.73
C ALA A 34 15.33 -9.35 15.08
N SER A 35 15.20 -8.23 15.77
CA SER A 35 14.45 -8.14 17.03
C SER A 35 13.57 -6.90 17.05
N LEU A 36 12.47 -6.98 17.79
CA LEU A 36 11.57 -5.86 18.05
C LEU A 36 11.61 -5.56 19.55
N ARG A 37 11.84 -4.30 19.92
CA ARG A 37 11.86 -3.85 21.31
C ARG A 37 11.09 -2.55 21.50
N ALA A 38 10.40 -2.42 22.63
CA ALA A 38 9.86 -1.13 23.05
C ALA A 38 11.02 -0.23 23.49
N VAL A 39 10.98 1.05 23.08
CA VAL A 39 11.99 2.05 23.46
C VAL A 39 11.36 3.12 24.35
N GLU A 40 10.14 3.56 24.01
CA GLU A 40 9.34 4.50 24.79
C GLU A 40 7.86 4.14 24.65
N GLU A 41 6.97 4.87 25.34
CA GLU A 41 5.53 4.73 25.15
C GLU A 41 5.17 4.95 23.68
N HIS A 42 4.43 4.00 23.10
CA HIS A 42 4.06 3.97 21.68
C HIS A 42 5.20 3.90 20.65
N ARG A 43 6.47 3.82 21.08
CA ARG A 43 7.64 3.77 20.19
C ARG A 43 8.40 2.46 20.32
N TYR A 44 8.59 1.80 19.18
CA TYR A 44 9.30 0.54 19.08
C TYR A 44 10.45 0.65 18.08
N GLU A 45 11.46 -0.18 18.27
CA GLU A 45 12.62 -0.26 17.38
C GLU A 45 12.78 -1.69 16.88
N ILE A 46 12.87 -1.83 15.56
CA ILE A 46 13.35 -3.04 14.91
C ILE A 46 14.87 -2.92 14.79
N SER A 47 15.58 -3.83 15.44
CA SER A 47 17.03 -3.95 15.37
C SER A 47 17.41 -5.11 14.46
N ILE A 48 18.28 -4.85 13.47
CA ILE A 48 18.88 -5.84 12.58
C ILE A 48 20.38 -5.86 12.86
N THR A 49 20.91 -6.99 13.32
CA THR A 49 22.32 -7.13 13.69
C THR A 49 22.96 -8.36 13.09
N ALA A 50 24.27 -8.28 12.85
CA ALA A 50 25.11 -9.41 12.50
C ALA A 50 26.56 -9.09 12.92
N GLU A 51 27.34 -10.12 13.29
CA GLU A 51 28.77 -9.95 13.62
C GLU A 51 29.69 -10.43 12.49
N SER A 52 29.17 -11.23 11.57
CA SER A 52 29.87 -11.85 10.45
C SER A 52 28.95 -11.89 9.22
N PRO A 53 29.46 -11.82 7.97
CA PRO A 53 30.87 -11.61 7.59
C PRO A 53 31.36 -10.17 7.83
N ARG A 54 30.44 -9.25 8.09
CA ARG A 54 30.72 -7.85 8.46
C ARG A 54 29.80 -7.47 9.60
N ARG A 55 30.26 -6.60 10.49
CA ARG A 55 29.45 -6.14 11.61
C ARG A 55 28.36 -5.22 11.09
N LEU A 56 27.12 -5.50 11.45
CA LEU A 56 25.93 -4.78 11.03
C LEU A 56 25.15 -4.38 12.27
N GLN A 57 24.70 -3.12 12.31
CA GLN A 57 23.73 -2.66 13.29
C GLN A 57 22.79 -1.64 12.65
N LYS A 58 21.63 -2.10 12.18
CA LYS A 58 20.57 -1.23 11.67
C LYS A 58 19.44 -1.14 12.67
N LYS A 59 18.97 0.08 12.92
CA LYS A 59 17.83 0.37 13.80
C LYS A 59 16.76 1.10 13.00
N ILE A 60 15.51 0.68 13.16
CA ILE A 60 14.35 1.26 12.48
C ILE A 60 13.28 1.53 13.53
N GLU A 61 12.98 2.80 13.75
CA GLU A 61 11.90 3.19 14.65
C GLU A 61 10.55 3.08 13.96
N ILE A 62 9.58 2.54 14.68
CA ILE A 62 8.19 2.40 14.27
C ILE A 62 7.26 2.79 15.43
N LEU A 63 6.06 3.25 15.10
CA LEU A 63 5.05 3.62 16.08
C LEU A 63 3.99 2.53 16.19
N ASP A 64 3.60 2.19 17.41
CA ASP A 64 2.59 1.16 17.64
C ASP A 64 1.17 1.65 17.31
N ASP A 65 0.91 2.95 17.32
CA ASP A 65 -0.39 3.53 16.96
C ASP A 65 -0.70 3.39 15.46
N TYR A 66 0.34 3.30 14.64
CA TYR A 66 0.27 3.16 13.20
C TYR A 66 0.40 1.71 12.73
N TYR A 67 1.28 0.90 13.35
CA TYR A 67 1.54 -0.48 12.91
C TYR A 67 1.00 -1.53 13.88
N ASN A 68 0.55 -2.66 13.33
CA ASN A 68 0.20 -3.84 14.10
C ASN A 68 1.46 -4.67 14.38
N LEU A 69 2.03 -4.48 15.57
CA LEU A 69 3.29 -5.10 15.99
C LEU A 69 3.24 -6.64 16.00
N GLU A 70 2.10 -7.22 16.35
CA GLU A 70 1.93 -8.69 16.44
C GLU A 70 1.97 -9.35 15.06
N GLN A 71 1.74 -8.58 14.00
CA GLN A 71 1.68 -9.08 12.63
C GLN A 71 2.91 -8.69 11.80
N ILE A 72 3.92 -8.08 12.41
CA ILE A 72 5.18 -7.80 11.72
C ILE A 72 5.82 -9.11 11.28
N ARG A 73 6.29 -9.16 10.02
CA ARG A 73 6.95 -10.33 9.45
C ARG A 73 8.30 -9.94 8.89
N ALA A 74 9.26 -10.85 9.04
CA ALA A 74 10.58 -10.75 8.44
C ALA A 74 10.78 -11.97 7.52
N LEU A 75 11.19 -11.72 6.28
CA LEU A 75 11.56 -12.76 5.33
C LEU A 75 12.97 -12.48 4.81
N PHE A 76 13.87 -13.45 4.96
CA PHE A 76 15.21 -13.36 4.41
C PHE A 76 15.33 -14.29 3.20
N SER A 77 15.69 -13.74 2.04
CA SER A 77 15.87 -14.50 0.80
C SER A 77 16.85 -13.78 -0.12
N ASN A 78 17.76 -14.53 -0.75
CA ASN A 78 18.68 -14.01 -1.77
C ASN A 78 19.42 -12.73 -1.34
N GLY A 79 20.01 -12.73 -0.15
CA GLY A 79 20.75 -11.57 0.37
C GLY A 79 19.86 -10.38 0.72
N ASN A 80 18.54 -10.52 0.75
CA ASN A 80 17.61 -9.43 1.06
C ASN A 80 16.75 -9.79 2.27
N LEU A 81 16.66 -8.86 3.22
CA LEU A 81 15.72 -8.92 4.33
C LEU A 81 14.51 -8.02 4.00
N ASN A 82 13.35 -8.64 3.85
CA ASN A 82 12.07 -7.96 3.69
C ASN A 82 11.34 -7.91 5.04
N LEU A 83 11.13 -6.70 5.55
CA LEU A 83 10.25 -6.45 6.69
C LEU A 83 8.89 -6.01 6.17
N GLN A 84 7.83 -6.71 6.58
CA GLN A 84 6.45 -6.30 6.35
C GLN A 84 5.89 -5.71 7.64
N LEU A 85 5.36 -4.50 7.54
CA LEU A 85 4.83 -3.71 8.63
C LEU A 85 3.33 -3.47 8.37
N PRO A 86 2.45 -4.36 8.84
CA PRO A 86 1.01 -4.19 8.68
C PRO A 86 0.53 -2.94 9.40
N LYS A 87 -0.30 -2.15 8.74
CA LYS A 87 -0.90 -0.97 9.33
C LYS A 87 -2.04 -1.40 10.23
N LYS A 88 -2.21 -0.72 11.36
CA LYS A 88 -3.48 -0.83 12.09
C LYS A 88 -4.54 -0.32 11.14
N GLY A 89 -5.50 -1.19 10.80
CA GLY A 89 -6.61 -0.80 9.96
C GLY A 89 -7.24 0.44 10.58
N ASN A 90 -7.21 1.56 9.85
CA ASN A 90 -7.92 2.73 10.29
C ASN A 90 -9.38 2.29 10.42
N LYS A 91 -9.87 2.13 11.65
CA LYS A 91 -11.29 2.24 11.90
C LYS A 91 -11.63 3.70 11.63
N LEU A 92 -11.64 4.09 10.35
CA LEU A 92 -12.36 5.24 9.90
C LEU A 92 -13.80 4.87 10.18
N GLU A 93 -14.24 5.10 11.41
CA GLU A 93 -15.59 5.54 11.65
C GLU A 93 -15.73 6.77 10.76
N ILE A 94 -16.18 6.53 9.53
CA ILE A 94 -16.88 7.53 8.77
C ILE A 94 -18.04 7.86 9.69
N SER A 95 -17.87 8.86 10.55
CA SER A 95 -18.95 9.66 11.05
C SER A 95 -19.56 10.28 9.80
N MET A 96 -20.43 9.49 9.14
CA MET A 96 -21.44 10.08 8.30
C MET A 96 -22.05 11.16 9.19
N PRO A 97 -22.00 12.45 8.81
CA PRO A 97 -22.81 13.42 9.50
C PRO A 97 -24.23 12.87 9.41
N LYS A 98 -24.79 12.52 10.58
CA LYS A 98 -26.17 12.13 10.71
C LYS A 98 -26.95 13.31 10.16
N LEU A 99 -27.37 13.20 8.89
CA LEU A 99 -28.21 14.19 8.25
C LEU A 99 -29.55 14.08 8.98
N GLU A 100 -29.69 14.82 10.07
CA GLU A 100 -30.97 15.08 10.70
C GLU A 100 -31.78 15.89 9.71
N ILE A 101 -32.53 15.19 8.86
CA ILE A 101 -33.62 15.78 8.09
C ILE A 101 -34.65 16.21 9.13
N LYS A 102 -34.51 17.44 9.63
CA LYS A 102 -35.58 18.13 10.32
C LYS A 102 -36.73 18.24 9.34
N LYS A 103 -37.78 17.46 9.60
CA LYS A 103 -39.10 17.63 9.00
C LYS A 103 -39.52 19.08 9.16
N THR A 104 -39.69 19.80 8.06
CA THR A 104 -40.67 20.88 8.02
C THR A 104 -41.14 21.05 6.58
N LEU A 105 -42.47 21.22 6.47
CA LEU A 105 -43.24 21.57 5.28
C LEU A 105 -43.77 20.40 4.44
N GLN A 106 -44.78 19.76 5.02
CA GLN A 106 -45.95 19.31 4.28
C GLN A 106 -46.87 20.52 4.08
N GLU A 107 -46.96 21.01 2.84
CA GLU A 107 -47.99 21.87 2.22
C GLU A 107 -47.28 22.47 0.99
N SER A 108 -47.56 22.11 -0.26
CA SER A 108 -48.86 22.11 -0.91
C SER A 108 -48.82 21.18 -2.13
N SER A 109 -49.92 20.46 -2.31
CA SER A 109 -50.25 19.68 -3.50
C SER A 109 -50.35 20.57 -4.75
N GLU A 110 -50.14 19.94 -5.91
CA GLU A 110 -50.51 20.37 -7.27
C GLU A 110 -49.73 21.55 -7.90
N ASN A 111 -48.66 21.24 -8.64
CA ASN A 111 -48.72 21.33 -10.11
C ASN A 111 -47.44 20.85 -10.81
N MET A 112 -47.65 20.33 -12.02
CA MET A 112 -46.69 20.22 -13.11
C MET A 112 -45.58 19.16 -13.01
N LYS A 113 -45.92 17.96 -13.49
CA LYS A 113 -44.99 17.11 -14.25
C LYS A 113 -44.27 17.98 -15.27
N ASN A 114 -42.93 18.08 -15.20
CA ASN A 114 -42.01 18.17 -16.34
C ASN A 114 -40.57 18.44 -15.86
N LYS A 115 -39.65 17.59 -16.33
CA LYS A 115 -38.18 17.82 -16.45
C LYS A 115 -37.48 18.02 -15.09
N ILE A 116 -36.42 17.28 -14.74
CA ILE A 116 -35.12 17.27 -15.41
C ILE A 116 -34.40 15.99 -14.95
N VAL A 117 -34.07 15.14 -15.93
CA VAL A 117 -32.96 14.19 -15.85
C VAL A 117 -31.66 14.98 -15.96
N SER A 118 -30.64 14.54 -15.21
CA SER A 118 -29.21 14.86 -15.35
C SER A 118 -28.74 16.31 -15.15
N ALA A 119 -27.95 16.52 -14.09
CA ALA A 119 -26.93 17.56 -14.00
C ALA A 119 -25.70 16.98 -13.27
N LEU A 120 -25.09 15.98 -13.90
CA LEU A 120 -23.71 15.59 -13.64
C LEU A 120 -22.94 16.20 -14.79
N GLU A 121 -22.51 17.45 -14.67
CA GLU A 121 -21.64 18.08 -15.66
C GLU A 121 -20.93 19.32 -15.09
N TYR A 122 -19.64 19.17 -14.80
CA TYR A 122 -18.59 20.10 -15.24
C TYR A 122 -17.25 19.39 -15.02
N SER A 123 -16.37 19.17 -16.01
CA SER A 123 -16.20 19.84 -17.30
C SER A 123 -15.35 18.99 -18.25
N TYR A 124 -15.70 18.97 -19.54
CA TYR A 124 -14.73 18.72 -20.61
C TYR A 124 -15.00 19.64 -21.80
N SER A 125 -14.12 20.64 -21.97
CA SER A 125 -14.17 21.58 -23.08
C SER A 125 -13.45 21.01 -24.31
N LYS A 126 -14.25 20.80 -25.36
CA LYS A 126 -13.97 20.80 -26.81
C LYS A 126 -12.53 21.12 -27.28
N GLY A 127 -11.90 20.16 -27.96
CA GLY A 127 -10.75 20.35 -28.84
C GLY A 127 -10.46 19.10 -29.70
N ASN A 128 -10.93 19.10 -30.95
CA ASN A 128 -10.63 18.21 -32.08
C ASN A 128 -10.91 16.69 -31.98
N MET A 129 -11.98 16.27 -32.67
CA MET A 129 -12.24 14.88 -33.07
C MET A 129 -11.28 14.47 -34.20
N ALA A 130 -10.38 13.52 -33.92
CA ALA A 130 -9.87 12.49 -34.85
C ALA A 130 -8.68 11.71 -34.26
N ALA A 131 -8.85 10.96 -33.16
CA ALA A 131 -7.86 9.94 -32.73
C ALA A 131 -8.35 9.09 -31.54
N VAL A 132 -9.59 8.59 -31.52
CA VAL A 132 -10.00 7.65 -30.46
C VAL A 132 -10.91 6.57 -31.03
N SER A 133 -10.36 5.68 -31.86
CA SER A 133 -11.08 4.45 -32.25
C SER A 133 -10.18 3.25 -32.61
N VAL A 134 -8.91 3.19 -32.17
CA VAL A 134 -8.01 2.07 -32.56
C VAL A 134 -7.43 1.24 -31.41
N MET A 135 -7.59 1.59 -30.13
CA MET A 135 -6.98 0.81 -29.03
C MET A 135 -7.94 -0.05 -28.20
N LEU A 136 -8.91 -0.72 -28.82
CA LEU A 136 -9.68 -1.78 -28.14
C LEU A 136 -9.65 -3.15 -28.83
N MET A 137 -8.90 -3.32 -29.93
CA MET A 137 -8.78 -4.61 -30.63
C MET A 137 -7.39 -5.27 -30.51
N ALA A 138 -6.42 -4.61 -29.88
CA ALA A 138 -5.04 -5.13 -29.78
C ALA A 138 -4.77 -5.99 -28.53
N SER A 139 -5.60 -5.93 -27.49
CA SER A 139 -5.42 -6.72 -26.26
C SER A 139 -6.01 -8.13 -26.33
N GLY A 140 -6.97 -8.39 -27.23
CA GLY A 140 -7.59 -9.71 -27.40
C GLY A 140 -6.70 -10.74 -28.10
N LEU A 141 -5.87 -10.31 -29.06
CA LEU A 141 -5.01 -11.22 -29.82
C LEU A 141 -3.74 -11.63 -29.06
N PHE A 142 -3.23 -10.77 -28.16
CA PHE A 142 -2.05 -11.09 -27.35
C PHE A 142 -2.35 -12.12 -26.25
N ALA A 143 -3.54 -12.08 -25.65
CA ALA A 143 -3.93 -13.07 -24.64
C ALA A 143 -4.16 -14.46 -25.25
N TYR A 144 -4.67 -14.55 -26.49
CA TYR A 144 -4.90 -15.83 -27.17
C TYR A 144 -3.60 -16.53 -27.56
N LYS A 145 -2.60 -15.79 -28.06
CA LYS A 145 -1.29 -16.35 -28.41
C LYS A 145 -0.53 -16.90 -27.19
N TYR A 146 -0.62 -16.22 -26.04
CA TYR A 146 0.03 -16.67 -24.80
C TYR A 146 -0.64 -17.90 -24.17
N TYR A 147 -1.96 -18.08 -24.39
CA TYR A 147 -2.68 -19.23 -23.86
C TYR A 147 -2.37 -20.53 -24.63
N THR A 148 -2.12 -20.43 -25.94
CA THR A 148 -1.80 -21.60 -26.79
C THR A 148 -0.34 -22.05 -26.70
N GLU A 149 0.60 -21.18 -26.30
CA GLU A 149 2.04 -21.54 -26.19
C GLU A 149 2.42 -22.14 -24.81
N CYS A 150 1.52 -22.17 -23.82
CA CYS A 150 1.79 -22.74 -22.48
C CYS A 150 1.04 -24.04 -22.15
N TYR A 151 0.22 -24.56 -23.08
CA TYR A 151 -0.57 -25.79 -22.90
C TYR A 151 -0.66 -26.61 -24.20
N ASP A 152 0.50 -26.93 -24.79
CA ASP A 152 0.60 -28.07 -25.71
C ASP A 152 1.28 -29.24 -24.98
N PHE A 153 0.57 -30.38 -24.96
CA PHE A 153 1.02 -31.69 -24.52
C PHE A 153 0.85 -32.66 -25.69
#